data_AF-A0A517Q152-F1
#
_entry.id   AF-A0A517Q152-F1
#
_cell.length_a   1.000
_cell.length_b   1.000
_cell.length_c   1.000
_cell.angle_alpha   90.00
_cell.angle_beta   90.00
_cell.angle_gamma   90.00
#
_symmetry.space_group_name_H-M   'P 1'
#
loop_
_entity.id
_entity.type
_entity.pdbx_description
1 polymer ?
#
loop_
_entity_poly.entity_id
_entity_poly.type
_entity_poly.pdbx_seq_one_letter_code
_entity_poly.pdbx_strand_id
1 'polypeptide(L)'
;MLPQLKYRIFCILGLLACGLVITADAEEKQKAKSKPTVKTSAQKPLAAAGKLQPLFFPPLTPREQILANALQMPSNAEFNEVPLKNVIQFYSDLHKVPIIIQKTDIVLNLDLSIDLPITANFSELSLRDTLLQILEPLDLTFVVERDMIQILTREKASQLFKTRVYPVGDLCVLEEDYQALADAIQNANLGDWKQVRLSAPAAGTTRNQRPEVPQQGAGRGFFYVQSMLHLSPADRAETSGLSPMSYFQEPGGTISIVTQSKSLVISQTYHAHNGIVQLLEQLRQAKALNQ
;
A
#
# COMPACT_ATOMS: atom_id res chain seq x y z
N MET A 1 -15.25 65.00 16.01
CA MET A 1 -14.85 66.39 15.73
C MET A 1 -14.11 66.42 14.40
N LEU A 2 -14.73 67.01 13.39
CA LEU A 2 -14.19 67.28 12.04
C LEU A 2 -13.48 68.64 12.05
N PRO A 3 -12.55 68.96 11.10
CA PRO A 3 -12.99 69.45 9.80
C PRO A 3 -12.12 69.16 8.54
N GLN A 4 -12.84 68.99 7.41
CA GLN A 4 -12.68 69.65 6.07
C GLN A 4 -11.35 69.45 5.30
N LEU A 5 -11.29 68.84 4.10
CA LEU A 5 -11.96 69.12 2.81
C LEU A 5 -11.75 70.55 2.27
N LYS A 6 -10.91 70.72 1.23
CA LYS A 6 -11.28 71.36 -0.07
C LYS A 6 -10.11 71.51 -1.06
N TYR A 7 -10.40 71.07 -2.29
CA TYR A 7 -9.76 71.30 -3.57
C TYR A 7 -9.56 72.81 -3.90
N ARG A 8 -8.58 73.15 -4.79
CA ARG A 8 -8.80 73.62 -6.19
C ARG A 8 -7.56 74.31 -6.83
N ILE A 9 -7.16 73.79 -8.00
CA ILE A 9 -6.95 74.47 -9.32
C ILE A 9 -5.91 75.62 -9.44
N PHE A 10 -4.86 75.42 -10.26
CA PHE A 10 -4.32 76.31 -11.34
C PHE A 10 -3.08 75.62 -11.97
N CYS A 11 -3.06 75.17 -13.23
CA CYS A 11 -2.92 75.89 -14.52
C CYS A 11 -1.48 76.27 -14.94
N ILE A 12 -0.95 75.47 -15.88
CA ILE A 12 -0.28 75.77 -17.17
C ILE A 12 1.04 76.59 -17.24
N LEU A 13 1.97 76.06 -18.06
CA LEU A 13 2.78 76.69 -19.14
C LEU A 13 4.32 76.69 -18.98
N GLY A 14 4.99 76.12 -19.98
CA GLY A 14 6.45 76.27 -20.18
C GLY A 14 7.05 75.30 -21.21
N LEU A 15 6.74 75.52 -22.49
CA LEU A 15 7.29 74.86 -23.70
C LEU A 15 8.82 74.86 -23.80
N LEU A 16 9.42 73.80 -24.35
CA LEU A 16 10.39 73.95 -25.45
C LEU A 16 10.60 72.63 -26.22
N ALA A 17 10.42 72.74 -27.54
CA ALA A 17 10.51 71.70 -28.55
C ALA A 17 11.95 71.51 -29.04
N CYS A 18 12.26 70.32 -29.54
CA CYS A 18 12.95 70.14 -30.83
C CYS A 18 12.84 68.68 -31.27
N GLY A 19 12.26 68.47 -32.45
CA GLY A 19 12.14 67.17 -33.09
C GLY A 19 13.34 66.81 -33.96
N LEU A 20 13.46 65.53 -34.27
CA LEU A 20 14.08 65.01 -35.49
C LEU A 20 13.52 63.60 -35.77
N VAL A 21 13.56 63.25 -37.05
CA VAL A 21 12.61 62.45 -37.82
C VAL A 21 13.22 61.11 -38.23
N ILE A 22 12.41 60.04 -38.17
CA ILE A 22 12.32 58.80 -38.99
C ILE A 22 13.61 58.00 -39.31
N THR A 23 13.61 56.69 -39.00
CA THR A 23 13.57 55.56 -39.99
C THR A 23 13.56 54.21 -39.25
N ALA A 24 12.70 53.31 -39.71
CA ALA A 24 12.70 51.89 -39.42
C ALA A 24 13.75 51.16 -40.27
N ASP A 25 14.42 50.14 -39.74
CA ASP A 25 14.89 48.99 -40.52
C ASP A 25 15.26 47.79 -39.62
N ALA A 26 15.26 46.61 -40.23
CA ALA A 26 15.35 45.28 -39.65
C ALA A 26 16.78 44.70 -39.61
N GLU A 27 16.91 43.63 -38.83
CA GLU A 27 17.84 42.47 -38.93
C GLU A 27 19.36 42.57 -38.59
N GLU A 28 19.74 41.63 -37.71
CA GLU A 28 20.93 40.75 -37.72
C GLU A 28 22.18 40.96 -36.79
N LYS A 29 22.34 39.95 -35.90
CA LYS A 29 23.50 39.28 -35.24
C LYS A 29 24.78 40.02 -34.73
N GLN A 30 24.95 39.84 -33.41
CA GLN A 30 26.06 39.20 -32.66
C GLN A 30 27.42 39.89 -32.36
N LYS A 31 27.90 39.57 -31.13
CA LYS A 31 29.25 39.67 -30.49
C LYS A 31 29.53 40.96 -29.68
N ALA A 32 30.13 40.96 -28.49
CA ALA A 32 30.60 39.93 -27.55
C ALA A 32 31.11 40.59 -26.24
N LYS A 33 31.34 39.75 -25.20
CA LYS A 33 32.16 39.93 -23.96
C LYS A 33 31.49 40.73 -22.82
N SER A 34 31.49 40.31 -21.54
CA SER A 34 32.37 39.38 -20.81
C SER A 34 31.68 38.81 -19.55
N LYS A 35 31.87 37.51 -19.32
CA LYS A 35 31.65 36.77 -18.06
C LYS A 35 32.96 36.76 -17.25
N PRO A 36 32.94 36.65 -15.91
CA PRO A 36 33.42 35.40 -15.29
C PRO A 36 32.51 34.99 -14.11
N THR A 37 31.97 33.77 -13.99
CA THR A 37 32.53 32.40 -13.94
C THR A 37 33.06 32.00 -12.55
N VAL A 38 32.25 31.18 -11.85
CA VAL A 38 32.66 30.06 -10.97
C VAL A 38 31.65 28.94 -11.31
N LYS A 39 31.92 27.95 -12.19
CA LYS A 39 32.70 26.69 -12.03
C LYS A 39 32.33 25.97 -10.74
N THR A 40 31.42 25.00 -10.73
CA THR A 40 31.65 23.55 -10.94
C THR A 40 30.65 22.89 -9.97
N SER A 41 29.86 21.85 -10.23
CA SER A 41 29.97 20.69 -11.10
C SER A 41 28.56 20.21 -11.47
N ALA A 42 28.33 20.01 -12.77
CA ALA A 42 27.27 19.15 -13.25
C ALA A 42 27.59 17.72 -12.82
N GLN A 43 26.90 17.23 -11.80
CA GLN A 43 26.83 15.80 -11.55
C GLN A 43 25.90 15.19 -12.61
N LYS A 44 26.55 14.62 -13.62
CA LYS A 44 26.09 13.52 -14.47
C LYS A 44 25.06 12.68 -13.69
N PRO A 45 23.83 12.45 -14.20
CA PRO A 45 22.98 11.42 -13.62
C PRO A 45 23.79 10.14 -13.64
N LEU A 46 23.91 9.50 -12.48
CA LEU A 46 24.52 8.19 -12.32
C LEU A 46 23.71 7.20 -13.15
N ALA A 47 24.05 7.11 -14.43
CA ALA A 47 23.61 6.08 -15.35
C ALA A 47 24.32 4.78 -14.95
N ALA A 48 23.81 4.18 -13.89
CA ALA A 48 23.94 2.77 -13.55
C ALA A 48 22.81 2.41 -12.57
N ALA A 49 21.57 2.75 -12.92
CA ALA A 49 20.42 2.08 -12.33
C ALA A 49 20.44 0.62 -12.84
N GLY A 50 21.15 -0.24 -12.10
CA GLY A 50 20.91 -1.67 -12.19
C GLY A 50 19.39 -1.87 -12.05
N LYS A 51 18.79 -2.66 -12.96
CA LYS A 51 17.35 -2.89 -13.05
C LYS A 51 16.73 -2.88 -11.65
N LEU A 52 15.95 -1.85 -11.33
CA LEU A 52 15.19 -1.79 -10.08
C LEU A 52 14.31 -3.03 -10.07
N GLN A 53 14.68 -4.03 -9.26
CA GLN A 53 13.85 -5.20 -9.07
C GLN A 53 12.52 -4.69 -8.51
N PRO A 54 11.38 -5.06 -9.09
CA PRO A 54 10.10 -4.61 -8.56
C PRO A 54 9.94 -5.14 -7.13
N LEU A 55 9.38 -4.30 -6.26
CA LEU A 55 9.19 -4.61 -4.83
C LEU A 55 8.37 -5.88 -4.60
N PHE A 56 7.46 -6.19 -5.53
CA PHE A 56 6.68 -7.41 -5.55
C PHE A 56 6.16 -7.72 -6.97
N PHE A 57 5.64 -8.93 -7.14
CA PHE A 57 4.94 -9.39 -8.34
C PHE A 57 3.52 -9.88 -7.99
N PRO A 58 2.53 -9.72 -8.90
CA PRO A 58 2.63 -8.96 -10.14
C PRO A 58 2.86 -7.46 -9.86
N PRO A 59 3.60 -6.75 -10.74
CA PRO A 59 3.81 -5.32 -10.56
C PRO A 59 2.47 -4.58 -10.67
N LEU A 60 2.36 -3.43 -9.99
CA LEU A 60 1.17 -2.58 -10.08
C LEU A 60 0.93 -2.16 -11.53
N THR A 61 -0.33 -2.21 -11.96
CA THR A 61 -0.71 -1.68 -13.27
C THR A 61 -0.41 -0.18 -13.33
N PRO A 62 -0.21 0.43 -14.52
CA PRO A 62 0.02 1.88 -14.62
C PRO A 62 -1.10 2.69 -13.96
N ARG A 63 -2.33 2.17 -14.00
CA ARG A 63 -3.48 2.82 -13.37
C ARG A 63 -3.45 2.68 -11.85
N GLU A 64 -3.15 1.52 -11.31
CA GLU A 64 -2.95 1.33 -9.86
C GLU A 64 -1.81 2.20 -9.31
N GLN A 65 -0.75 2.43 -10.08
CA GLN A 65 0.34 3.34 -9.69
C GLN A 65 -0.15 4.79 -9.56
N ILE A 66 -0.98 5.26 -10.49
CA ILE A 66 -1.61 6.59 -10.40
C ILE A 66 -2.47 6.70 -9.14
N LEU A 67 -3.25 5.66 -8.82
CA LEU A 67 -4.08 5.63 -7.60
C LEU A 67 -3.22 5.62 -6.34
N ALA A 68 -2.15 4.83 -6.31
CA ALA A 68 -1.22 4.76 -5.19
C ALA A 68 -0.53 6.11 -4.94
N ASN A 69 -0.11 6.80 -6.01
CA ASN A 69 0.46 8.13 -5.91
C ASN A 69 -0.57 9.16 -5.44
N ALA A 70 -1.81 9.08 -5.94
CA ALA A 70 -2.88 9.98 -5.53
C ALA A 70 -3.21 9.84 -4.04
N LEU A 71 -3.18 8.62 -3.51
CA LEU A 71 -3.35 8.33 -2.09
C LEU A 71 -2.25 8.95 -1.20
N GLN A 72 -1.05 9.20 -1.74
CA GLN A 72 0.05 9.83 -1.02
C GLN A 72 0.04 11.37 -1.11
N MET A 73 -0.77 11.96 -1.99
CA MET A 73 -0.86 13.42 -2.12
C MET A 73 -1.48 14.04 -0.85
N PRO A 74 -1.05 15.25 -0.45
CA PRO A 74 -1.64 15.94 0.68
C PRO A 74 -3.09 16.37 0.40
N SER A 75 -3.92 16.29 1.44
CA SER A 75 -5.35 16.59 1.43
C SER A 75 -5.73 17.25 2.75
N ASN A 76 -6.65 18.22 2.67
CA ASN A 76 -7.26 18.82 3.86
C ASN A 76 -8.72 18.35 3.96
N ALA A 77 -9.17 18.14 5.19
CA ALA A 77 -10.55 17.83 5.52
C ALA A 77 -11.11 18.97 6.36
N GLU A 78 -12.15 19.65 5.85
CA GLU A 78 -12.88 20.66 6.60
C GLU A 78 -14.38 20.47 6.34
N PHE A 79 -14.94 19.48 7.03
CA PHE A 79 -16.34 19.07 6.87
C PHE A 79 -17.08 19.26 8.19
N ASN A 80 -18.24 19.92 8.12
CA ASN A 80 -19.17 20.07 9.23
C ASN A 80 -20.54 19.54 8.80
N GLU A 81 -20.95 18.40 9.36
CA GLU A 81 -22.21 17.72 9.05
C GLU A 81 -22.42 17.44 7.55
N VAL A 82 -21.35 17.12 6.82
CA VAL A 82 -21.42 16.86 5.38
C VAL A 82 -21.68 15.38 5.12
N PRO A 83 -22.66 15.00 4.28
CA PRO A 83 -22.93 13.60 3.96
C PRO A 83 -21.69 12.86 3.40
N LEU A 84 -21.44 11.63 3.84
CA LEU A 84 -20.31 10.80 3.39
C LEU A 84 -20.19 10.75 1.87
N LYS A 85 -21.30 10.55 1.16
CA LYS A 85 -21.33 10.56 -0.31
C LYS A 85 -20.69 11.83 -0.92
N ASN A 86 -20.96 13.00 -0.35
CA ASN A 86 -20.44 14.27 -0.84
C ASN A 86 -18.96 14.44 -0.48
N VAL A 87 -18.55 13.99 0.71
CA VAL A 87 -17.14 13.96 1.11
C VAL A 87 -16.31 13.10 0.16
N ILE A 88 -16.79 11.91 -0.19
CA ILE A 88 -16.10 11.02 -1.13
C ILE A 88 -16.06 11.59 -2.55
N GLN A 89 -17.16 12.19 -3.00
CA GLN A 89 -17.21 12.87 -4.30
C GLN A 89 -16.20 14.02 -4.37
N PHE A 90 -16.10 14.83 -3.31
CA PHE A 90 -15.12 15.90 -3.20
C PHE A 90 -13.69 15.38 -3.37
N TYR A 91 -13.29 14.30 -2.69
CA TYR A 91 -11.95 13.73 -2.84
C TYR A 91 -11.70 13.11 -4.21
N SER A 92 -12.71 12.47 -4.80
CA SER A 92 -12.65 11.96 -6.17
C SER A 92 -12.36 13.08 -7.17
N ASP A 93 -13.02 14.24 -7.00
CA ASP A 93 -12.87 15.40 -7.87
C ASP A 93 -11.58 16.18 -7.60
N LEU A 94 -11.12 16.25 -6.35
CA LEU A 94 -9.89 16.91 -5.95
C LEU A 94 -8.65 16.19 -6.51
N HIS A 95 -8.59 14.87 -6.35
CA HIS A 95 -7.42 14.07 -6.74
C HIS A 95 -7.54 13.45 -8.13
N LYS A 96 -8.66 13.67 -8.84
CA LYS A 96 -8.91 13.16 -10.20
C LYS A 96 -8.78 11.64 -10.32
N VAL A 97 -9.18 10.92 -9.28
CA VAL A 97 -9.17 9.46 -9.21
C VAL A 97 -10.57 8.94 -8.87
N PRO A 98 -11.02 7.82 -9.46
CA PRO A 98 -12.34 7.28 -9.16
C PRO A 98 -12.38 6.69 -7.75
N ILE A 99 -13.17 7.30 -6.87
CA ILE A 99 -13.47 6.78 -5.53
C ILE A 99 -14.95 6.38 -5.47
N ILE A 100 -15.24 5.11 -5.21
CA ILE A 100 -16.59 4.55 -5.27
C ILE A 100 -16.97 3.93 -3.92
N ILE A 101 -18.18 4.23 -3.45
CA ILE A 101 -18.76 3.62 -2.26
C ILE A 101 -19.51 2.34 -2.66
N GLN A 102 -19.11 1.20 -2.07
CA GLN A 102 -19.79 -0.09 -2.23
C GLN A 102 -21.07 -0.12 -1.38
N LYS A 103 -22.10 0.59 -1.84
CA LYS A 103 -23.37 0.76 -1.10
C LYS A 103 -23.99 -0.54 -0.62
N THR A 104 -24.01 -1.55 -1.49
CA THR A 104 -24.57 -2.87 -1.18
C THR A 104 -23.88 -3.52 0.02
N ASP A 105 -22.56 -3.40 0.11
CA ASP A 105 -21.78 -3.98 1.22
C ASP A 105 -22.05 -3.25 2.54
N ILE A 106 -22.12 -1.92 2.50
CA ILE A 106 -22.35 -1.08 3.67
C ILE A 106 -23.76 -1.32 4.24
N VAL A 107 -24.78 -1.35 3.39
CA VAL A 107 -26.17 -1.56 3.82
C VAL A 107 -26.37 -2.98 4.37
N LEU A 108 -25.79 -4.00 3.75
CA LEU A 108 -26.00 -5.38 4.18
C LEU A 108 -25.29 -5.72 5.50
N ASN A 109 -24.09 -5.20 5.75
CA ASN A 109 -23.30 -5.59 6.91
C ASN A 109 -23.36 -4.60 8.08
N LEU A 110 -23.61 -3.30 7.80
CA LEU A 110 -23.63 -2.26 8.84
C LEU A 110 -24.99 -1.54 8.99
N ASP A 111 -25.95 -1.78 8.08
CA ASP A 111 -27.24 -1.07 8.03
C ASP A 111 -27.10 0.48 8.06
N LEU A 112 -25.99 0.98 7.50
CA LEU A 112 -25.68 2.41 7.47
C LEU A 112 -26.17 3.06 6.18
N SER A 113 -26.72 4.27 6.31
CA SER A 113 -27.04 5.12 5.17
C SER A 113 -25.81 5.89 4.69
N ILE A 114 -25.64 5.99 3.36
CA ILE A 114 -24.56 6.77 2.73
C ILE A 114 -24.71 8.29 2.91
N ASP A 115 -25.88 8.74 3.38
CA ASP A 115 -26.19 10.13 3.64
C ASP A 115 -25.83 10.54 5.08
N LEU A 116 -25.14 9.65 5.82
CA LEU A 116 -24.66 9.92 7.18
C LEU A 116 -23.80 11.21 7.19
N PRO A 117 -24.13 12.19 8.05
CA PRO A 117 -23.34 13.41 8.19
C PRO A 117 -22.01 13.10 8.86
N ILE A 118 -20.93 13.61 8.29
CA ILE A 118 -19.57 13.48 8.78
C ILE A 118 -19.06 14.86 9.19
N THR A 119 -18.46 14.90 10.38
CA THR A 119 -17.71 16.05 10.86
C THR A 119 -16.25 15.64 11.02
N ALA A 120 -15.36 16.30 10.29
CA ALA A 120 -13.94 16.00 10.26
C ALA A 120 -13.15 17.28 9.98
N ASN A 121 -12.15 17.56 10.80
CA ASN A 121 -11.24 18.69 10.61
C ASN A 121 -9.80 18.21 10.76
N PHE A 122 -9.10 18.10 9.63
CA PHE A 122 -7.71 17.68 9.56
C PHE A 122 -6.99 18.51 8.50
N SER A 123 -5.74 18.87 8.77
CA SER A 123 -4.86 19.59 7.83
C SER A 123 -3.57 18.82 7.64
N GLU A 124 -2.96 18.94 6.46
CA GLU A 124 -1.62 18.39 6.14
C GLU A 124 -1.50 16.86 6.20
N LEU A 125 -2.60 16.12 6.07
CA LEU A 125 -2.58 14.65 5.98
C LEU A 125 -2.52 14.18 4.53
N SER A 126 -2.05 12.96 4.29
CA SER A 126 -2.20 12.33 2.97
C SER A 126 -3.67 11.98 2.71
N LEU A 127 -4.09 11.87 1.44
CA LEU A 127 -5.43 11.39 1.09
C LEU A 127 -5.72 10.04 1.74
N ARG A 128 -4.74 9.14 1.76
CA ARG A 128 -4.81 7.83 2.42
C ARG A 128 -5.20 7.98 3.89
N ASP A 129 -4.45 8.77 4.64
CA ASP A 129 -4.66 8.89 6.08
C ASP A 129 -5.96 9.64 6.37
N THR A 130 -6.27 10.64 5.57
CA THR A 130 -7.53 11.39 5.65
C THR A 130 -8.74 10.48 5.44
N LEU A 131 -8.71 9.62 4.41
CA LEU A 131 -9.77 8.63 4.17
C LEU A 131 -9.85 7.62 5.32
N LEU A 132 -8.73 7.13 5.84
CA LEU A 132 -8.75 6.21 6.99
C LEU A 132 -9.39 6.86 8.22
N GLN A 133 -9.01 8.09 8.56
CA GLN A 133 -9.55 8.80 9.72
C GLN A 133 -11.05 9.10 9.60
N ILE A 134 -11.53 9.38 8.39
CA ILE A 134 -12.96 9.62 8.13
C ILE A 134 -13.76 8.30 8.18
N LEU A 135 -13.19 7.21 7.69
CA LEU A 135 -13.89 5.92 7.53
C LEU A 135 -13.82 5.02 8.77
N GLU A 136 -12.76 5.12 9.57
CA GLU A 136 -12.53 4.28 10.74
C GLU A 136 -13.64 4.34 11.80
N PRO A 137 -14.18 5.53 12.18
CA PRO A 137 -15.29 5.60 13.13
C PRO A 137 -16.60 4.96 12.63
N LEU A 138 -16.69 4.67 11.33
CA LEU A 138 -17.84 4.07 10.67
C LEU A 138 -17.66 2.56 10.41
N ASP A 139 -16.58 1.95 10.91
CA ASP A 139 -16.15 0.58 10.58
C ASP A 139 -15.99 0.33 9.06
N LEU A 140 -15.67 1.41 8.33
CA LEU A 140 -15.38 1.39 6.91
C LEU A 140 -13.88 1.46 6.66
N THR A 141 -13.48 1.03 5.47
CA THR A 141 -12.12 1.20 4.97
C THR A 141 -12.14 1.31 3.45
N PHE A 142 -10.97 1.51 2.85
CA PHE A 142 -10.83 1.52 1.40
C PHE A 142 -9.84 0.47 0.92
N VAL A 143 -10.03 0.00 -0.31
CA VAL A 143 -9.08 -0.86 -1.02
C VAL A 143 -8.88 -0.36 -2.44
N VAL A 144 -7.69 -0.57 -3.01
CA VAL A 144 -7.43 -0.31 -4.44
C VAL A 144 -7.61 -1.61 -5.20
N GLU A 145 -8.64 -1.66 -6.04
CA GLU A 145 -8.97 -2.84 -6.82
C GLU A 145 -9.82 -2.44 -8.04
N ARG A 146 -9.62 -3.15 -9.17
CA ARG A 146 -10.32 -2.88 -10.44
C ARG A 146 -10.11 -1.44 -10.90
N ASP A 147 -8.88 -0.94 -10.78
CA ASP A 147 -8.49 0.41 -11.23
C ASP A 147 -9.27 1.57 -10.60
N MET A 148 -9.80 1.35 -9.40
CA MET A 148 -10.52 2.34 -8.59
C MET A 148 -10.24 2.18 -7.10
N ILE A 149 -10.47 3.24 -6.33
CA ILE A 149 -10.49 3.19 -4.86
C ILE A 149 -11.91 2.85 -4.45
N GLN A 150 -12.11 1.68 -3.86
CA GLN A 150 -13.42 1.24 -3.37
C GLN A 150 -13.48 1.44 -1.86
N ILE A 151 -14.58 2.02 -1.38
CA ILE A 151 -14.90 2.14 0.04
C ILE A 151 -15.91 1.05 0.39
N LEU A 152 -15.59 0.23 1.37
CA LEU A 152 -16.37 -0.92 1.81
C LEU A 152 -16.19 -1.14 3.31
N THR A 153 -16.90 -2.12 3.86
CA THR A 153 -16.80 -2.48 5.27
C THR A 153 -15.45 -3.11 5.59
N ARG A 154 -14.98 -2.93 6.83
CA ARG A 154 -13.75 -3.57 7.32
C ARG A 154 -13.83 -5.10 7.26
N GLU A 155 -15.00 -5.67 7.54
CA GLU A 155 -15.26 -7.10 7.41
C GLU A 155 -15.09 -7.59 5.97
N LYS A 156 -15.69 -6.89 5.00
CA LYS A 156 -15.52 -7.30 3.60
C LYS A 156 -14.07 -7.15 3.15
N ALA A 157 -13.38 -6.10 3.60
CA ALA A 157 -11.99 -5.87 3.24
C ALA A 157 -11.04 -6.93 3.82
N SER A 158 -11.35 -7.49 5.00
CA SER A 158 -10.54 -8.57 5.60
C SER A 158 -10.65 -9.90 4.86
N GLN A 159 -11.70 -10.07 4.05
CA GLN A 159 -11.91 -11.26 3.21
C GLN A 159 -11.25 -11.14 1.83
N LEU A 160 -10.80 -9.95 1.43
CA LEU A 160 -10.19 -9.70 0.12
C LEU A 160 -8.68 -9.95 0.17
N PHE A 161 -8.29 -11.21 -0.01
CA PHE A 161 -6.91 -11.62 -0.09
C PHE A 161 -6.35 -11.46 -1.52
N LYS A 162 -5.14 -10.91 -1.61
CA LYS A 162 -4.34 -10.92 -2.84
C LYS A 162 -3.08 -11.74 -2.58
N THR A 163 -2.58 -12.42 -3.61
CA THR A 163 -1.29 -13.14 -3.52
C THR A 163 -0.23 -12.32 -4.23
N ARG A 164 0.87 -12.01 -3.53
CA ARG A 164 2.03 -11.29 -4.06
C ARG A 164 3.31 -12.05 -3.77
N VAL A 165 4.24 -11.99 -4.72
CA VAL A 165 5.58 -12.54 -4.59
C VAL A 165 6.55 -11.40 -4.27
N TYR A 166 7.24 -11.49 -3.16
CA TYR A 166 8.21 -10.50 -2.70
C TYR A 166 9.63 -11.04 -2.89
N PRO A 167 10.41 -10.53 -3.85
CA PRO A 167 11.82 -10.86 -3.94
C PRO A 167 12.54 -10.30 -2.72
N VAL A 168 13.18 -11.17 -1.94
CA VAL A 168 13.91 -10.81 -0.70
C VAL A 168 15.33 -11.38 -0.68
N GLY A 169 15.83 -11.85 -1.83
CA GLY A 169 17.19 -12.39 -1.96
C GLY A 169 18.30 -11.36 -1.76
N ASP A 170 17.95 -10.08 -1.68
CA ASP A 170 18.84 -8.99 -1.27
C ASP A 170 18.91 -8.85 0.26
N LEU A 171 17.86 -9.25 0.98
CA LEU A 171 17.79 -9.22 2.45
C LEU A 171 18.30 -10.52 3.07
N CYS A 172 17.95 -11.66 2.49
CA CYS A 172 18.22 -13.01 3.02
C CYS A 172 19.35 -13.71 2.24
N VAL A 173 20.34 -14.25 2.95
CA VAL A 173 21.48 -15.00 2.38
C VAL A 173 21.32 -16.50 2.65
N LEU A 174 20.99 -16.85 3.89
CA LEU A 174 20.84 -18.22 4.38
C LEU A 174 19.36 -18.61 4.48
N GLU A 175 19.06 -19.90 4.54
CA GLU A 175 17.67 -20.39 4.68
C GLU A 175 16.99 -19.92 5.98
N GLU A 176 17.78 -19.80 7.06
CA GLU A 176 17.34 -19.28 8.35
C GLU A 176 16.89 -17.81 8.28
N ASP A 177 17.50 -16.99 7.42
CA ASP A 177 17.12 -15.58 7.25
C ASP A 177 15.69 -15.45 6.69
N TYR A 178 15.28 -16.39 5.82
CA TYR A 178 13.92 -16.38 5.26
C TYR A 178 12.88 -16.72 6.32
N GLN A 179 13.20 -17.67 7.21
CA GLN A 179 12.32 -18.01 8.34
C GLN A 179 12.23 -16.85 9.32
N ALA A 180 13.37 -16.28 9.72
CA ALA A 180 13.40 -15.12 10.60
C ALA A 180 12.63 -13.92 10.03
N LEU A 181 12.73 -13.67 8.72
CA LEU A 181 11.96 -12.62 8.06
C LEU A 181 10.46 -12.94 8.01
N ALA A 182 10.09 -14.21 7.75
CA ALA A 182 8.69 -14.63 7.76
C ALA A 182 8.08 -14.46 9.16
N ASP A 183 8.79 -14.88 10.21
CA ASP A 183 8.37 -14.73 11.60
C ASP A 183 8.27 -13.25 11.99
N ALA A 184 9.22 -12.41 11.57
CA ALA A 184 9.16 -10.97 11.80
C ALA A 184 7.92 -10.33 11.16
N ILE A 185 7.57 -10.72 9.92
CA ILE A 185 6.37 -10.26 9.23
C ILE A 185 5.10 -10.69 9.98
N GLN A 186 5.04 -11.93 10.46
CA GLN A 186 3.90 -12.45 11.23
C GLN A 186 3.76 -11.73 12.58
N ASN A 187 4.86 -11.52 13.29
CA ASN A 187 4.88 -10.89 14.61
C ASN A 187 4.66 -9.37 14.55
N ALA A 188 4.89 -8.73 13.40
CA ALA A 188 4.60 -7.31 13.18
C ALA A 188 3.10 -6.98 13.11
N ASN A 189 2.21 -7.97 13.31
CA ASN A 189 0.75 -7.82 13.24
C ASN A 189 0.26 -7.25 11.90
N LEU A 190 0.97 -7.59 10.81
CA LEU A 190 0.65 -7.16 9.45
C LEU A 190 -0.42 -8.07 8.83
N GLY A 191 -1.64 -7.96 9.36
CA GLY A 191 -2.81 -8.74 8.94
C GLY A 191 -3.02 -10.03 9.74
N ASP A 192 -4.08 -10.75 9.40
CA ASP A 192 -4.48 -11.97 10.10
C ASP A 192 -3.75 -13.17 9.50
N TRP A 193 -2.93 -13.84 10.30
CA TRP A 193 -2.14 -15.00 9.85
C TRP A 193 -2.79 -16.29 10.29
N LYS A 194 -2.88 -17.26 9.39
CA LYS A 194 -3.28 -18.62 9.79
C LYS A 194 -2.26 -19.16 10.76
N GLN A 195 -2.74 -19.63 11.91
CA GLN A 195 -1.87 -20.38 12.80
C GLN A 195 -1.51 -21.69 12.11
N VAL A 196 -0.20 -21.96 11.98
CA VAL A 196 0.27 -23.30 11.61
C VAL A 196 0.06 -24.19 12.84
N ARG A 197 -1.19 -24.62 13.07
CA ARG A 197 -1.46 -25.69 14.02
C ARG A 197 -0.94 -26.97 13.38
N LEU A 198 0.21 -27.43 13.84
CA LEU A 198 0.57 -28.84 13.75
C LEU A 198 -0.51 -29.58 14.53
N SER A 199 -1.56 -30.05 13.84
CA SER A 199 -2.47 -31.02 14.43
C SER A 199 -1.64 -32.27 14.71
N ALA A 200 -1.17 -32.42 15.94
CA ALA A 200 -0.73 -33.71 16.42
C ALA A 200 -1.89 -34.68 16.18
N PRO A 201 -1.68 -35.86 15.56
CA PRO A 201 -2.73 -36.86 15.51
C PRO A 201 -3.17 -37.10 16.95
N ALA A 202 -4.47 -37.02 17.20
CA ALA A 202 -5.04 -37.32 18.50
C ALA A 202 -4.56 -38.71 18.91
N ALA A 203 -3.54 -38.75 19.76
CA ALA A 203 -3.06 -39.98 20.36
C ALA A 203 -4.20 -40.46 21.25
N GLY A 204 -4.94 -41.45 20.76
CA GLY A 204 -5.93 -42.18 21.53
C GLY A 204 -5.29 -42.64 22.82
N THR A 205 -5.93 -42.30 23.93
CA THR A 205 -5.45 -42.58 25.28
C THR A 205 -5.42 -44.09 25.53
N THR A 206 -4.28 -44.74 25.30
CA THR A 206 -3.95 -45.99 25.99
C THR A 206 -2.82 -45.75 26.98
N ARG A 207 -3.25 -45.70 28.24
CA ARG A 207 -2.45 -45.71 29.46
C ARG A 207 -1.55 -46.96 29.48
N ASN A 208 -0.23 -46.78 29.48
CA ASN A 208 0.70 -47.52 30.35
C ASN A 208 2.12 -46.91 30.36
N GLN A 209 2.71 -46.92 31.57
CA GLN A 209 4.01 -46.36 31.99
C GLN A 209 5.19 -47.10 31.33
N ARG A 210 6.36 -46.53 30.98
CA ARG A 210 7.48 -45.99 31.81
C ARG A 210 8.56 -45.39 30.83
N PRO A 211 9.60 -44.65 31.30
CA PRO A 211 10.36 -43.67 30.51
C PRO A 211 11.73 -44.14 30.00
N GLU A 212 12.29 -43.47 28.98
CA GLU A 212 13.74 -43.13 28.85
C GLU A 212 14.05 -42.16 27.68
N VAL A 213 14.67 -41.01 28.03
CA VAL A 213 15.81 -40.26 27.43
C VAL A 213 15.71 -39.66 25.98
N PRO A 214 16.30 -38.45 25.73
CA PRO A 214 15.92 -37.56 24.62
C PRO A 214 16.92 -37.57 23.45
N GLN A 215 16.46 -37.31 22.21
CA GLN A 215 17.38 -36.85 21.16
C GLN A 215 16.71 -36.07 20.03
N GLN A 216 17.14 -34.79 19.96
CA GLN A 216 17.50 -33.95 18.81
C GLN A 216 16.58 -33.84 17.58
N GLY A 217 16.43 -32.59 17.19
CA GLY A 217 15.64 -32.15 16.07
C GLY A 217 16.13 -32.64 14.70
N ALA A 218 15.18 -32.68 13.79
CA ALA A 218 15.41 -32.55 12.37
C ALA A 218 14.13 -31.95 11.77
N GLY A 219 14.27 -30.77 11.17
CA GLY A 219 13.18 -30.12 10.44
C GLY A 219 12.71 -30.98 9.28
N ARG A 220 11.41 -30.90 8.97
CA ARG A 220 10.84 -31.33 7.68
C ARG A 220 9.43 -30.77 7.53
N GLY A 221 9.34 -29.51 7.10
CA GLY A 221 8.14 -28.94 6.53
C GLY A 221 8.19 -29.04 5.00
N PHE A 222 7.79 -30.17 4.44
CA PHE A 222 7.61 -30.33 3.00
C PHE A 222 6.31 -31.09 2.70
N PHE A 223 5.48 -30.50 1.85
CA PHE A 223 4.25 -30.96 1.23
C PHE A 223 3.97 -32.48 1.28
N TYR A 224 2.92 -32.89 2.00
CA TYR A 224 2.31 -34.21 1.84
C TYR A 224 1.03 -34.08 0.99
N VAL A 225 1.16 -34.27 -0.32
CA VAL A 225 0.11 -34.94 -1.10
C VAL A 225 0.65 -36.33 -1.40
N GLN A 226 0.62 -37.22 -0.39
CA GLN A 226 0.96 -38.62 -0.61
C GLN A 226 -0.24 -39.31 -1.23
N SER A 227 -0.10 -39.63 -2.52
CA SER A 227 -0.88 -40.65 -3.19
C SER A 227 -0.92 -41.93 -2.35
N MET A 228 -2.11 -42.29 -1.85
CA MET A 228 -2.34 -43.57 -1.22
C MET A 228 -2.56 -44.64 -2.30
N LEU A 229 -1.51 -45.36 -2.67
CA LEU A 229 -1.62 -46.62 -3.40
C LEU A 229 -0.69 -47.68 -2.79
N HIS A 230 -0.93 -48.06 -1.54
CA HIS A 230 -0.44 -49.33 -1.00
C HIS A 230 -1.40 -49.81 0.10
N LEU A 231 -2.50 -50.46 -0.32
CA LEU A 231 -3.31 -51.26 0.59
C LEU A 231 -3.15 -52.73 0.20
N SER A 232 -2.72 -53.53 1.17
CA SER A 232 -2.70 -54.99 1.12
C SER A 232 -4.14 -55.53 1.06
N PRO A 233 -4.42 -56.68 0.42
CA PRO A 233 -5.78 -57.06 0.02
C PRO A 233 -6.72 -57.51 1.14
N ALA A 234 -6.31 -57.50 2.41
CA ALA A 234 -7.02 -58.19 3.48
C ALA A 234 -8.07 -57.34 4.24
N ASP A 235 -8.00 -56.00 4.19
CA ASP A 235 -8.90 -55.13 4.96
C ASP A 235 -10.00 -54.50 4.10
N ARG A 236 -10.71 -55.34 3.33
CA ARG A 236 -11.93 -54.94 2.60
C ARG A 236 -13.18 -55.38 3.36
N ALA A 237 -13.45 -54.73 4.48
CA ALA A 237 -14.79 -54.66 5.04
C ALA A 237 -14.94 -53.32 5.77
N GLU A 238 -16.10 -52.68 5.59
CA GLU A 238 -16.51 -51.38 6.16
C GLU A 238 -16.09 -50.14 5.35
N THR A 239 -16.61 -50.04 4.12
CA THR A 239 -16.77 -48.76 3.41
C THR A 239 -18.19 -48.25 3.62
N SER A 240 -18.46 -47.65 4.78
CA SER A 240 -19.67 -46.86 5.01
C SER A 240 -19.36 -45.73 5.99
N GLY A 241 -19.18 -44.52 5.45
CA GLY A 241 -19.00 -43.31 6.25
C GLY A 241 -17.78 -42.46 5.90
N LEU A 242 -17.44 -42.31 4.62
CA LEU A 242 -16.60 -41.17 4.22
C LEU A 242 -17.49 -39.92 4.23
N SER A 243 -17.59 -39.29 5.41
CA SER A 243 -17.95 -37.88 5.48
C SER A 243 -17.01 -37.13 4.53
N PRO A 244 -17.51 -36.25 3.65
CA PRO A 244 -16.64 -35.44 2.82
C PRO A 244 -15.67 -34.73 3.75
N MET A 245 -14.37 -34.99 3.59
CA MET A 245 -13.33 -34.25 4.31
C MET A 245 -13.55 -32.79 3.98
N SER A 246 -14.21 -32.05 4.87
CA SER A 246 -14.33 -30.61 4.75
C SER A 246 -12.93 -30.09 4.94
N TYR A 247 -12.31 -29.65 3.85
CA TYR A 247 -11.13 -28.81 3.90
C TYR A 247 -11.58 -27.50 4.56
N PHE A 248 -11.66 -27.48 5.88
CA PHE A 248 -11.77 -26.25 6.65
C PHE A 248 -10.44 -25.52 6.48
N GLN A 249 -10.34 -24.81 5.36
CA GLN A 249 -9.30 -23.84 5.10
C GLN A 249 -9.55 -22.72 6.13
N GLU A 250 -8.85 -22.76 7.27
CA GLU A 250 -9.03 -21.72 8.29
C GLU A 250 -8.89 -20.33 7.64
N PRO A 251 -9.77 -19.37 7.93
CA PRO A 251 -9.68 -18.05 7.35
C PRO A 251 -8.36 -17.38 7.78
N GLY A 252 -7.69 -16.67 6.86
CA GLY A 252 -6.46 -15.95 7.16
C GLY A 252 -5.47 -15.94 6.01
N GLY A 253 -4.49 -15.05 6.12
CA GLY A 253 -3.38 -14.94 5.19
C GLY A 253 -2.34 -16.06 5.38
N THR A 254 -1.54 -16.27 4.34
CA THR A 254 -0.46 -17.26 4.33
C THR A 254 0.84 -16.62 3.87
N ILE A 255 1.96 -17.18 4.35
CA ILE A 255 3.31 -16.86 3.90
C ILE A 255 4.00 -18.18 3.54
N SER A 256 4.68 -18.21 2.41
CA SER A 256 5.40 -19.38 1.91
C SER A 256 6.76 -18.95 1.40
N ILE A 257 7.79 -19.64 1.87
CA ILE A 257 9.18 -19.37 1.50
C ILE A 257 9.51 -20.18 0.25
N VAL A 258 9.99 -19.52 -0.79
CA VAL A 258 10.40 -20.15 -2.05
C VAL A 258 11.88 -19.85 -2.28
N THR A 259 12.73 -20.64 -1.64
CA THR A 259 14.20 -20.45 -1.62
C THR A 259 14.81 -20.48 -3.02
N GLN A 260 14.26 -21.27 -3.96
CA GLN A 260 14.75 -21.35 -5.35
C GLN A 260 14.66 -20.01 -6.08
N SER A 261 13.62 -19.22 -5.75
CA SER A 261 13.39 -17.89 -6.33
C SER A 261 13.85 -16.75 -5.42
N LYS A 262 14.45 -17.08 -4.26
CA LYS A 262 14.80 -16.12 -3.21
C LYS A 262 13.67 -15.15 -2.87
N SER A 263 12.45 -15.67 -2.79
CA SER A 263 11.23 -14.88 -2.66
C SER A 263 10.28 -15.44 -1.60
N LEU A 264 9.47 -14.55 -1.03
CA LEU A 264 8.34 -14.89 -0.17
C LEU A 264 7.04 -14.75 -0.97
N VAL A 265 6.21 -15.78 -0.98
CA VAL A 265 4.86 -15.74 -1.54
C VAL A 265 3.90 -15.50 -0.40
N ILE A 266 3.21 -14.36 -0.41
CA ILE A 266 2.32 -13.93 0.66
C ILE A 266 0.92 -13.73 0.10
N SER A 267 -0.07 -14.37 0.70
CA SER A 267 -1.49 -14.13 0.45
C SER A 267 -2.06 -13.35 1.63
N GLN A 268 -2.41 -12.08 1.45
CA GLN A 268 -2.88 -11.23 2.56
C GLN A 268 -3.79 -10.09 2.05
N THR A 269 -4.42 -9.34 2.95
CA THR A 269 -5.30 -8.21 2.62
C THR A 269 -4.54 -7.02 2.01
N TYR A 270 -5.26 -6.10 1.36
CA TYR A 270 -4.70 -4.89 0.74
C TYR A 270 -3.84 -4.05 1.71
N HIS A 271 -4.34 -3.78 2.92
CA HIS A 271 -3.63 -2.94 3.90
C HIS A 271 -2.37 -3.61 4.44
N ALA A 272 -2.46 -4.90 4.72
CA ALA A 272 -1.31 -5.67 5.19
C ALA A 272 -0.23 -5.78 4.11
N HIS A 273 -0.59 -5.94 2.83
CA HIS A 273 0.40 -5.85 1.75
C HIS A 273 1.12 -4.49 1.70
N ASN A 274 0.42 -3.38 1.95
CA ASN A 274 1.05 -2.07 2.00
C ASN A 274 2.02 -1.97 3.19
N GLY A 275 1.65 -2.51 4.36
CA GLY A 275 2.53 -2.56 5.53
C GLY A 275 3.76 -3.46 5.31
N ILE A 276 3.60 -4.60 4.64
CA ILE A 276 4.72 -5.49 4.27
C ILE A 276 5.68 -4.76 3.32
N VAL A 277 5.18 -4.04 2.31
CA VAL A 277 6.02 -3.24 1.41
C VAL A 277 6.82 -2.20 2.21
N GLN A 278 6.16 -1.44 3.09
CA GLN A 278 6.81 -0.44 3.93
C GLN A 278 7.89 -1.05 4.82
N LEU A 279 7.61 -2.17 5.48
CA LEU A 279 8.59 -2.88 6.32
C LEU A 279 9.81 -3.34 5.51
N LEU A 280 9.59 -3.96 4.35
CA LEU A 280 10.69 -4.43 3.50
C LEU A 280 11.53 -3.27 2.95
N GLU A 281 10.91 -2.15 2.60
CA GLU A 281 11.64 -0.93 2.21
C GLU A 281 12.49 -0.37 3.37
N GLN A 282 11.93 -0.30 4.57
CA GLN A 282 12.67 0.13 5.77
C GLN A 282 13.88 -0.78 6.05
N LEU A 283 13.70 -2.10 5.95
CA LEU A 283 14.81 -3.05 6.12
C LEU A 283 15.91 -2.87 5.07
N ARG A 284 15.54 -2.61 3.81
CA ARG A 284 16.50 -2.31 2.74
C ARG A 284 17.26 -1.01 2.99
N GLN A 285 16.54 0.04 3.41
CA GLN A 285 17.16 1.32 3.76
C GLN A 285 18.13 1.18 4.93
N ALA A 286 17.72 0.46 5.99
CA ALA A 286 18.57 0.20 7.15
C ALA A 286 19.83 -0.60 6.77
N LYS A 287 19.70 -1.60 5.89
CA LYS A 287 20.84 -2.37 5.38
C LYS A 287 21.80 -1.49 4.58
N ALA A 288 21.28 -0.59 3.75
CA ALA A 288 22.09 0.34 2.95
C ALA A 288 22.87 1.36 3.80
N LEU A 289 22.34 1.75 4.97
CA LEU A 289 23.04 2.64 5.91
C LEU A 289 24.17 1.96 6.68
N ASN A 290 24.11 0.64 6.83
CA ASN A 290 25.08 -0.16 7.57
C ASN A 290 26.20 -0.76 6.68
N GLN A 291 26.20 -0.43 5.38
CA GLN A 291 27.21 -0.84 4.40
C GLN A 291 28.16 0.31 4.09
#